data_AF-A0A1S2KF93-F1
#
_entry.id   AF-A0A1S2KF93-F1
#
_cell.length_a   1.000
_cell.length_b   1.000
_cell.length_c   1.000
_cell.angle_alpha   90.00
_cell.angle_beta   90.00
_cell.angle_gamma   90.00
#
_symmetry.space_group_name_H-M   'P 1'
#
loop_
_entity.id
_entity.type
_entity.pdbx_description
1 polymer ?
#
loop_
_entity_poly.entity_id
_entity_poly.type
_entity_poly.pdbx_seq_one_letter_code
_entity_poly.pdbx_strand_id
1 'polypeptide(L)'
;MGDWNESRGHGAGCRCAAADDKDPTACEGPLTAVTVVTADGTEITGCVRHSARQLASLQGARLHPMAALLPWAVDVYCRAAELPPFAWQVGL
;
A
#
# COMPACT_ATOMS: atom_id res chain seq x y z
N MET A 1 -36.24 8.72 -2.40
CA MET A 1 -34.89 9.29 -2.58
C MET A 1 -34.12 9.02 -1.29
N GLY A 2 -33.02 8.26 -1.34
CA GLY A 2 -32.23 7.91 -0.14
C GLY A 2 -30.88 8.64 -0.17
N ASP A 3 -30.60 9.38 0.89
CA ASP A 3 -29.32 10.05 1.19
C ASP A 3 -28.19 9.01 1.33
N TRP A 4 -27.22 9.01 0.41
CA TRP A 4 -25.97 8.24 0.53
C TRP A 4 -24.80 9.19 0.77
N ASN A 5 -24.77 9.82 1.95
CA ASN A 5 -23.58 10.55 2.39
C ASN A 5 -23.39 10.43 3.90
N GLU A 6 -22.88 9.30 4.38
CA GLU A 6 -22.09 9.29 5.62
C GLU A 6 -21.37 7.93 5.78
N SER A 7 -20.08 7.88 5.46
CA SER A 7 -19.15 6.94 6.10
C SER A 7 -17.76 7.58 6.14
N ARG A 8 -17.70 8.66 6.91
CA ARG A 8 -16.46 9.15 7.52
C ARG A 8 -15.85 8.03 8.34
N GLY A 9 -14.76 7.47 7.82
CA GLY A 9 -13.87 6.53 8.51
C GLY A 9 -12.40 6.90 8.33
N HIS A 10 -12.07 8.19 8.23
CA HIS A 10 -10.68 8.67 8.28
C HIS A 10 -10.32 8.91 9.75
N GLY A 11 -10.05 7.82 10.48
CA GLY A 11 -9.52 7.90 11.83
C GLY A 11 -8.05 8.30 11.80
N ALA A 12 -7.71 9.40 12.48
CA ALA A 12 -6.36 9.62 12.97
C ALA A 12 -6.02 8.46 13.93
N GLY A 13 -5.33 7.44 13.42
CA GLY A 13 -4.90 6.28 14.23
C GLY A 13 -4.77 4.96 13.48
N CYS A 14 -5.49 4.73 12.38
CA CYS A 14 -5.39 3.46 11.64
C CYS A 14 -4.48 3.61 10.42
N ARG A 15 -3.26 3.08 10.53
CA ARG A 15 -2.37 2.86 9.37
C ARG A 15 -2.77 1.54 8.68
N CYS A 16 -2.55 1.44 7.38
CA CYS A 16 -2.76 0.17 6.68
C CYS A 16 -1.70 -0.86 7.09
N ALA A 17 -2.00 -2.15 6.94
CA ALA A 17 -1.07 -3.23 7.32
C ALA A 17 0.23 -3.26 6.51
N ALA A 18 0.25 -2.66 5.31
CA ALA A 18 1.46 -2.52 4.51
C ALA A 18 2.42 -1.43 5.00
N ALA A 19 2.01 -0.60 5.97
CA ALA A 19 2.81 0.50 6.46
C ALA A 19 3.85 0.02 7.47
N ASP A 20 5.13 0.17 7.15
CA ASP A 20 6.22 -0.12 8.10
C ASP A 20 6.13 0.84 9.30
N ASP A 21 6.39 0.32 10.50
CA ASP A 21 6.34 1.09 11.76
C ASP A 21 7.27 2.31 11.73
N LYS A 22 8.40 2.22 11.01
CA LYS A 22 9.38 3.31 10.88
C LYS A 22 9.09 4.25 9.71
N ASP A 23 8.18 3.90 8.80
CA ASP A 23 7.76 4.80 7.75
C ASP A 23 6.91 5.93 8.36
N PRO A 24 7.30 7.21 8.32
CA PRO A 24 6.50 8.29 8.89
C PRO A 24 5.37 8.75 7.96
N THR A 25 5.28 8.21 6.74
CA THR A 25 4.36 8.73 5.73
C THR A 25 2.92 8.32 6.01
N ALA A 26 2.00 9.27 5.81
CA ALA A 26 0.57 9.02 5.93
C ALA A 26 0.08 8.08 4.83
N CYS A 27 -0.96 7.29 5.13
CA CYS A 27 -1.63 6.47 4.13
C CYS A 27 -2.26 7.33 3.03
N GLU A 28 -2.36 6.77 1.82
CA GLU A 28 -2.97 7.42 0.67
C GLU A 28 -3.98 6.50 0.01
N GLY A 29 -5.20 7.00 -0.20
CA GLY A 29 -6.32 6.22 -0.70
C GLY A 29 -6.91 5.25 0.34
N PRO A 30 -7.69 4.25 -0.11
CA PRO A 30 -8.25 3.23 0.77
C PRO A 30 -7.15 2.48 1.53
N LEU A 31 -7.37 2.17 2.81
CA LEU A 31 -6.40 1.40 3.61
C LEU A 31 -6.20 -0.04 3.09
N THR A 32 -7.12 -0.51 2.26
CA THR A 32 -7.14 -1.84 1.64
C THR A 32 -7.23 -1.76 0.11
N ALA A 33 -6.42 -0.90 -0.50
CA ALA A 33 -6.45 -0.64 -1.93
C ALA A 33 -5.98 -1.84 -2.77
N VAL A 34 -4.90 -2.52 -2.36
CA VAL A 34 -4.35 -3.71 -3.05
C VAL A 34 -3.70 -4.67 -2.05
N THR A 35 -3.49 -5.92 -2.45
CA THR A 35 -2.71 -6.91 -1.70
C THR A 35 -1.34 -7.10 -2.35
N VAL A 36 -0.27 -6.93 -1.57
CA VAL A 36 1.09 -7.32 -1.94
C VAL A 36 1.32 -8.75 -1.48
N VAL A 37 1.92 -9.58 -2.32
CA VAL A 37 2.37 -10.94 -2.00
C VAL A 37 3.88 -10.94 -1.98
N THR A 38 4.47 -11.26 -0.84
CA THR A 38 5.92 -11.38 -0.67
C THR A 38 6.48 -12.63 -1.38
N ALA A 39 7.80 -12.75 -1.45
CA ALA A 39 8.46 -13.89 -2.10
C ALA A 39 8.12 -15.24 -1.44
N ASP A 40 7.90 -15.26 -0.13
CA ASP A 40 7.49 -16.45 0.63
C ASP A 40 5.96 -16.69 0.61
N GLY A 41 5.20 -15.84 -0.09
CA GLY A 41 3.75 -16.00 -0.25
C GLY A 41 2.90 -15.30 0.81
N THR A 42 3.49 -14.54 1.74
CA THR A 42 2.73 -13.75 2.71
C THR A 42 1.93 -12.65 2.01
N GLU A 43 0.65 -12.55 2.32
CA GLU A 43 -0.25 -11.53 1.75
C GLU A 43 -0.44 -10.35 2.70
N ILE A 44 -0.22 -9.14 2.20
CA ILE A 44 -0.31 -7.89 2.97
C ILE A 44 -1.19 -6.91 2.20
N THR A 45 -2.41 -6.70 2.70
CA THR A 45 -3.35 -5.74 2.12
C THR A 45 -3.07 -4.33 2.63
N GLY A 46 -2.92 -3.38 1.71
CA GLY A 46 -2.44 -2.03 2.03
C GLY A 46 -3.01 -0.94 1.16
N CYS A 47 -2.70 0.30 1.53
CA CYS A 47 -3.03 1.48 0.74
C CYS A 47 -2.05 1.67 -0.42
N VAL A 48 -2.39 2.54 -1.36
CA VAL A 48 -1.60 2.78 -2.59
C VAL A 48 -0.13 3.08 -2.27
N ARG A 49 0.11 3.99 -1.32
CA ARG A 49 1.45 4.43 -0.96
C ARG A 49 2.30 3.32 -0.35
N HIS A 50 1.79 2.69 0.70
CA HIS A 50 2.58 1.71 1.44
C HIS A 50 2.72 0.40 0.66
N SER A 51 1.73 0.02 -0.15
CA SER A 51 1.89 -1.12 -1.08
C SER A 51 2.95 -0.85 -2.14
N ALA A 52 3.04 0.38 -2.70
CA ALA A 52 4.12 0.73 -3.62
C ALA A 52 5.50 0.65 -2.96
N ARG A 53 5.60 1.08 -1.69
CA ARG A 53 6.84 0.97 -0.90
C ARG A 53 7.24 -0.47 -0.62
N GLN A 54 6.27 -1.34 -0.28
CA GLN A 54 6.52 -2.77 -0.13
C GLN A 54 7.07 -3.38 -1.42
N LEU A 55 6.48 -3.06 -2.59
CA LEU A 55 6.99 -3.53 -3.88
C LEU A 55 8.39 -3.01 -4.20
N ALA A 56 8.67 -1.74 -3.88
CA ALA A 56 10.00 -1.16 -4.10
C ALA A 56 11.07 -1.79 -3.19
N SER A 57 10.67 -2.26 -2.00
CA SER A 57 11.61 -2.65 -0.94
C SER A 57 11.80 -4.16 -0.79
N LEU A 58 10.77 -4.96 -1.06
CA LEU A 58 10.79 -6.41 -0.86
C LEU A 58 11.15 -7.15 -2.15
N GLN A 59 12.34 -7.75 -2.16
CA GLN A 59 12.79 -8.60 -3.27
C GLN A 59 11.76 -9.69 -3.58
N GLY A 60 11.34 -9.79 -4.84
CA GLY A 60 10.39 -10.81 -5.29
C GLY A 60 8.93 -10.57 -4.89
N ALA A 61 8.62 -9.42 -4.27
CA ALA A 61 7.24 -9.04 -4.01
C ALA A 61 6.51 -8.67 -5.31
N ARG A 62 5.20 -8.93 -5.32
CA ARG A 62 4.29 -8.66 -6.45
C ARG A 62 2.94 -8.25 -5.92
N LEU A 63 2.08 -7.67 -6.74
CA LEU A 63 0.66 -7.58 -6.39
C LEU A 63 -0.02 -8.94 -6.55
N HIS A 64 -0.98 -9.23 -5.67
CA HIS A 64 -1.88 -10.37 -5.84
C HIS A 64 -2.57 -10.26 -7.21
N PRO A 65 -2.76 -11.35 -7.98
CA PRO A 65 -3.29 -11.29 -9.36
C PRO A 65 -4.64 -10.56 -9.48
N MET A 66 -5.49 -10.63 -8.46
CA MET A 66 -6.77 -9.90 -8.45
C MET A 66 -6.63 -8.37 -8.41
N ALA A 67 -5.44 -7.85 -8.08
CA ALA A 67 -5.19 -6.41 -8.15
C ALA A 67 -5.35 -5.86 -9.58
N ALA A 68 -5.19 -6.68 -10.62
CA ALA A 68 -5.43 -6.27 -12.01
C ALA A 68 -6.86 -5.79 -12.28
N LEU A 69 -7.82 -6.13 -11.41
CA LEU A 69 -9.22 -5.69 -11.48
C LEU A 69 -9.48 -4.40 -10.69
N LEU A 70 -8.48 -3.91 -9.94
CA LEU A 70 -8.60 -2.74 -9.06
C LEU A 70 -8.02 -1.52 -9.76
N PRO A 71 -8.59 -0.32 -9.55
CA PRO A 71 -8.14 0.90 -10.22
C PRO A 71 -6.74 1.35 -9.78
N TRP A 72 -6.20 0.77 -8.72
CA TRP A 72 -4.95 1.21 -8.08
C TRP A 72 -3.70 0.46 -8.55
N ALA A 73 -3.83 -0.68 -9.24
CA ALA A 73 -2.68 -1.55 -9.48
C ALA A 73 -1.59 -0.90 -10.35
N VAL A 74 -1.98 -0.20 -11.41
CA VAL A 74 -1.03 0.51 -12.29
C VAL A 74 -0.31 1.61 -11.50
N ASP A 75 -1.05 2.45 -10.76
CA ASP A 75 -0.48 3.52 -9.95
C ASP A 75 0.52 2.99 -8.92
N VAL A 76 0.22 1.85 -8.28
CA VAL A 76 1.11 1.21 -7.32
C VAL A 76 2.41 0.75 -7.97
N TYR A 77 2.36 0.10 -9.14
CA TYR A 77 3.56 -0.32 -9.87
C TYR A 77 4.40 0.85 -10.36
N CYS A 78 3.76 1.88 -10.94
CA CYS A 78 4.46 3.07 -11.42
C CYS A 78 5.19 3.79 -10.28
N ARG A 79 4.53 3.98 -9.13
CA ARG A 79 5.16 4.59 -7.96
C ARG A 79 6.28 3.74 -7.39
N ALA A 80 6.10 2.42 -7.33
CA ALA A 80 7.14 1.52 -6.83
C ALA A 80 8.44 1.63 -7.65
N ALA A 81 8.34 1.81 -8.97
CA ALA A 81 9.49 1.94 -9.85
C ALA A 81 10.33 3.22 -9.60
N GLU A 82 9.73 4.24 -8.99
CA GLU A 82 10.38 5.53 -8.70
C GLU A 82 10.86 5.65 -7.25
N LEU A 83 10.46 4.74 -6.37
CA LEU A 83 10.79 4.78 -4.94
C LEU A 83 12.12 4.06 -4.66
N PRO A 84 13.01 4.64 -3.83
CA PRO A 84 14.14 3.89 -3.31
C PRO A 84 13.64 2.82 -2.30
N PRO A 85 14.27 1.63 -2.27
CA PRO A 85 13.95 0.59 -1.29
C PRO A 85 14.22 1.09 0.12
N PHE A 86 13.28 0.85 1.04
CA PHE A 86 13.37 1.21 2.46
C PHE A 86 13.98 2.60 2.71
N ALA A 87 13.38 3.65 2.15
CA ALA A 87 13.91 5.03 2.22
C ALA A 87 14.27 5.51 3.64
N TRP A 88 13.65 4.93 4.67
CA TRP A 88 13.88 5.23 6.10
C TRP A 88 14.97 4.36 6.76
N GLN A 89 15.50 3.34 6.08
CA GLN A 89 16.64 2.52 6.55
C GLN A 89 17.98 2.95 5.96
N VAL A 90 17.98 3.73 4.87
CA VAL A 90 19.20 4.27 4.22
C VAL A 90 19.80 5.46 5.00
N GLY A 91 19.56 5.52 6.32
CA GLY A 91 19.99 6.59 7.22
C GLY A 91 20.76 6.08 8.44
N LEU A 92 21.88 5.38 8.21
CA LEU A 92 22.95 5.14 9.18
C LEU A 92 24.31 5.46 8.55
#